data_AF-A0A535F576-F1
#
_entry.id   AF-A0A535F576-F1
#
_cell.length_a   1.000
_cell.length_b   1.000
_cell.length_c   1.000
_cell.angle_alpha   90.00
_cell.angle_beta   90.00
_cell.angle_gamma   90.00
#
_symmetry.space_group_name_H-M   'P 1'
#
loop_
_entity.id
_entity.type
_entity.pdbx_description
1 polymer ?
#
loop_
_entity_poly.entity_id
_entity_poly.type
_entity_poly.pdbx_seq_one_letter_code
_entity_poly.pdbx_strand_id
1 'polypeptide(L)'
;MRTWNYVLAPDSVPASIYVTFLNKLEGIVFGTMFGDDETIIHHYLGKGATILSLTNGYASRSKPLLIRLMNEHDDSWFADSAIPNGPRSWDTAIANAFTAAVEELCEKLGSNITGWQYGKIHTMTYNHPLGMVKPLEKIFNRGPYPSGGDIDTVNMRASTHHQPERVIVVPSYRQIVNLADMKASLSGHAPGQSGQVASKHYADFIKPWLKVEHHPMLFERSMIEANAEGALRLSPR
;
A
#
# COMPACT_ATOMS: atom_id res chain seq x y z
N MET A 1 0.30 6.43 20.75
CA MET A 1 1.48 5.64 20.34
C MET A 1 1.95 4.63 21.39
N ARG A 2 2.06 4.96 22.69
CA ARG A 2 2.62 4.05 23.73
C ARG A 2 1.88 2.72 23.92
N THR A 3 0.61 2.65 23.56
CA THR A 3 -0.24 1.44 23.66
C THR A 3 -0.40 0.71 22.33
N TRP A 4 0.27 1.17 21.27
CA TRP A 4 0.15 0.55 19.96
C TRP A 4 0.97 -0.74 19.89
N ASN A 5 0.41 -1.75 19.24
CA ASN A 5 1.03 -3.05 19.02
C ASN A 5 1.89 -3.12 17.75
N TYR A 6 2.20 -1.98 17.12
CA TYR A 6 2.97 -1.89 15.87
C TYR A 6 2.32 -2.57 14.65
N VAL A 7 1.03 -2.92 14.74
CA VAL A 7 0.29 -3.51 13.62
C VAL A 7 -0.39 -2.41 12.81
N LEU A 8 -0.10 -2.38 11.51
CA LEU A 8 -0.76 -1.53 10.52
C LEU A 8 -2.11 -2.12 10.10
N ALA A 9 -3.02 -2.32 11.05
CA ALA A 9 -4.37 -2.81 10.75
C ALA A 9 -5.24 -1.68 10.16
N PRO A 10 -6.22 -1.98 9.29
CA PRO A 10 -7.10 -0.96 8.70
C PRO A 10 -7.90 -0.14 9.73
N ASP A 11 -8.21 -0.72 10.88
CA ASP A 11 -8.94 -0.08 11.97
C ASP A 11 -8.03 0.60 13.01
N SER A 12 -6.71 0.49 12.85
CA SER A 12 -5.73 1.03 13.78
C SER A 12 -5.62 2.55 13.65
N VAL A 13 -5.93 3.26 14.73
CA VAL A 13 -5.71 4.70 14.87
C VAL A 13 -4.21 5.06 14.96
N PRO A 14 -3.40 4.39 15.79
CA PRO A 14 -1.97 4.68 15.84
C PRO A 14 -1.25 4.45 14.50
N ALA A 15 -1.72 3.49 13.68
CA ALA A 15 -1.13 3.22 12.37
C ALA A 15 -1.29 4.40 11.40
N SER A 16 -2.43 5.10 11.40
CA SER A 16 -2.63 6.28 10.55
C SER A 16 -1.66 7.39 10.95
N ILE A 17 -1.55 7.66 12.26
CA ILE A 17 -0.63 8.66 12.82
C ILE A 17 0.81 8.33 12.45
N TYR A 18 1.23 7.07 12.63
CA TYR A 18 2.59 6.62 12.32
C TYR A 18 2.93 6.79 10.84
N VAL A 19 2.08 6.30 9.93
CA VAL A 19 2.36 6.33 8.49
C VAL A 19 2.36 7.76 7.97
N THR A 20 1.39 8.59 8.39
CA THR A 20 1.36 10.00 8.01
C THR A 20 2.56 10.76 8.57
N PHE A 21 2.92 10.55 9.84
CA PHE A 21 4.13 11.13 10.45
C PHE A 21 5.39 10.76 9.68
N LEU A 22 5.59 9.47 9.38
CA LEU A 22 6.78 9.01 8.66
C LEU A 22 6.85 9.63 7.26
N ASN A 23 5.71 9.70 6.56
CA ASN A 23 5.63 10.35 5.25
C ASN A 23 6.01 11.84 5.32
N LYS A 24 5.52 12.58 6.31
CA LYS A 24 5.89 13.99 6.54
C LYS A 24 7.36 14.15 6.91
N LEU A 25 7.88 13.26 7.76
CA LEU A 25 9.26 13.30 8.19
C LEU A 25 10.22 13.06 7.02
N GLU A 26 9.94 12.06 6.17
CA GLU A 26 10.70 11.85 4.92
C GLU A 26 10.71 13.10 4.04
N GLY A 27 9.54 13.73 3.85
CA GLY A 27 9.43 14.95 3.05
C GLY A 27 10.24 16.12 3.62
N ILE A 28 10.17 16.35 4.94
CA ILE A 28 10.89 17.44 5.61
C ILE A 28 12.40 17.20 5.60
N VAL A 29 12.84 16.01 5.99
CA VAL A 29 14.27 15.67 6.12
C VAL A 29 14.96 15.73 4.77
N PHE A 30 14.39 15.11 3.73
CA PHE A 30 15.01 15.13 2.41
C PHE A 30 14.76 16.43 1.65
N GLY A 31 13.66 17.12 1.92
CA GLY A 31 13.39 18.46 1.38
C GLY A 31 14.48 19.47 1.74
N THR A 32 15.13 19.32 2.90
CA THR A 32 16.27 20.19 3.27
C THR A 32 17.43 20.15 2.27
N MET A 33 17.60 19.05 1.52
CA MET A 33 18.67 18.93 0.52
C MET A 33 18.24 19.43 -0.88
N PHE A 34 16.95 19.31 -1.22
CA PHE A 34 16.44 19.55 -2.57
C PHE A 34 15.65 20.86 -2.71
N GLY A 35 15.36 21.55 -1.61
CA GLY A 35 14.56 22.77 -1.61
C GLY A 35 13.06 22.49 -1.77
N ASP A 36 12.35 23.45 -2.35
CA ASP A 36 10.90 23.44 -2.58
C ASP A 36 10.49 22.89 -3.96
N ASP A 37 11.43 22.35 -4.73
CA ASP A 37 11.12 21.70 -6.00
C ASP A 37 10.44 20.34 -5.78
N GLU A 38 9.11 20.34 -5.85
CA GLU A 38 8.27 19.15 -5.73
C GLU A 38 8.63 18.05 -6.74
N THR A 39 9.12 18.41 -7.92
CA THR A 39 9.46 17.42 -8.96
C THR A 39 10.69 16.63 -8.55
N ILE A 40 11.72 17.32 -8.08
CA ILE A 40 12.99 16.69 -7.66
C ILE A 40 12.77 15.82 -6.42
N ILE A 41 12.11 16.36 -5.38
CA ILE A 41 11.87 15.60 -4.15
C ILE A 41 11.01 14.37 -4.41
N HIS A 42 9.92 14.49 -5.20
CA HIS A 42 9.09 13.33 -5.50
C HIS A 42 9.84 12.29 -6.34
N HIS A 43 10.68 12.71 -7.28
CA HIS A 43 11.51 11.78 -8.03
C HIS A 43 12.50 11.06 -7.12
N TYR A 44 13.18 11.77 -6.23
CA TYR A 44 14.07 11.17 -5.22
C TYR A 44 13.32 10.19 -4.31
N LEU A 45 12.11 10.53 -3.89
CA LEU A 45 11.24 9.69 -3.06
C LEU A 45 10.49 8.61 -3.87
N GLY A 46 10.90 8.37 -5.12
CA GLY A 46 10.52 7.19 -5.87
C GLY A 46 9.35 7.36 -6.84
N LYS A 47 8.84 8.57 -7.08
CA LYS A 47 7.77 8.82 -8.07
C LYS A 47 8.23 8.44 -9.48
N GLY A 48 7.46 7.55 -10.12
CA GLY A 48 7.74 7.13 -11.48
C GLY A 48 7.37 8.17 -12.54
N ALA A 49 7.86 7.97 -13.76
CA ALA A 49 7.72 8.93 -14.86
C ALA A 49 6.42 8.75 -15.67
N THR A 50 5.71 7.62 -15.54
CA THR A 50 4.54 7.30 -16.38
C THR A 50 3.43 6.61 -15.58
N ILE A 51 2.22 6.54 -16.14
CA ILE A 51 1.10 5.80 -15.55
C ILE A 51 1.33 4.27 -15.51
N LEU A 52 2.27 3.76 -16.30
CA LEU A 52 2.62 2.34 -16.35
C LEU A 52 3.74 1.98 -15.36
N SER A 53 4.55 2.96 -14.96
CA SER A 53 5.60 2.82 -13.96
C SER A 53 5.34 3.84 -12.87
N LEU A 54 4.53 3.48 -11.88
CA LEU A 54 4.13 4.36 -10.78
C LEU A 54 5.28 4.68 -9.83
N THR A 55 6.33 3.86 -9.84
CA THR A 55 7.57 4.07 -9.09
C THR A 55 8.80 4.09 -10.00
N ASN A 56 9.90 4.65 -9.49
CA ASN A 56 11.23 4.58 -10.10
C ASN A 56 12.22 3.76 -9.22
N GLY A 57 13.47 3.63 -9.64
CA GLY A 57 14.50 2.83 -8.94
C GLY A 57 14.92 3.34 -7.56
N TYR A 58 14.60 4.58 -7.20
CA TYR A 58 14.82 5.16 -5.88
C TYR A 58 13.71 4.85 -4.87
N ALA A 59 12.58 4.28 -5.32
CA ALA A 59 11.50 3.92 -4.42
C ALA A 59 12.00 3.04 -3.27
N SER A 60 11.62 3.40 -2.05
CA SER A 60 12.00 2.70 -0.80
C SER A 60 13.47 2.84 -0.39
N ARG A 61 14.28 3.65 -1.09
CA ARG A 61 15.68 3.92 -0.70
C ARG A 61 15.81 5.01 0.37
N SER A 62 14.82 5.89 0.48
CA SER A 62 14.77 6.98 1.46
C SER A 62 14.68 6.47 2.90
N LYS A 63 13.84 5.46 3.16
CA LYS A 63 13.56 4.95 4.51
C LYS A 63 14.79 4.42 5.27
N PRO A 64 15.62 3.52 4.71
CA PRO A 64 16.83 3.06 5.41
C PRO A 64 17.80 4.20 5.72
N LEU A 65 17.92 5.19 4.82
CA LEU A 65 18.74 6.37 5.05
C LEU A 65 18.15 7.24 6.17
N LEU A 66 16.84 7.47 6.17
CA LEU A 66 16.17 8.21 7.23
C LEU A 66 16.40 7.54 8.59
N ILE A 67 16.25 6.22 8.69
CA ILE A 67 16.49 5.47 9.93
C ILE A 67 17.93 5.64 10.40
N ARG A 68 18.91 5.55 9.48
CA ARG A 68 20.32 5.77 9.82
C ARG A 68 20.55 7.18 10.36
N LEU A 69 20.07 8.19 9.65
CA LEU A 69 20.22 9.59 10.03
C LEU A 69 19.54 9.90 11.37
N MET A 70 18.37 9.32 11.64
CA MET A 70 17.69 9.45 12.93
C MET A 70 18.47 8.80 14.08
N ASN A 71 19.16 7.69 13.83
CA ASN A 71 19.99 7.02 14.84
C ASN A 71 21.30 7.77 15.11
N GLU A 72 21.90 8.35 14.07
CA GLU A 72 23.08 9.22 14.19
C GLU A 72 22.72 10.52 14.93
N HIS A 73 21.52 11.05 14.66
CA HIS A 73 20.97 12.26 15.29
C HIS A 73 21.91 13.48 15.17
N ASP A 74 22.62 13.58 14.05
CA ASP A 74 23.53 14.68 13.76
C ASP A 74 22.75 15.86 13.15
N ASP A 75 22.70 16.97 13.89
CA ASP A 75 22.03 18.20 13.45
C ASP A 75 22.75 18.88 12.28
N SER A 76 24.00 18.51 11.97
CA SER A 76 24.73 19.05 10.82
C SER A 76 24.03 18.78 9.50
N TRP A 77 23.17 17.76 9.42
CA TRP A 77 22.32 17.50 8.25
C TRP A 77 21.47 18.72 7.86
N PHE A 78 21.07 19.53 8.84
CA PHE A 78 20.19 20.69 8.63
C PHE A 78 20.93 22.03 8.48
N ALA A 79 22.27 22.04 8.61
CA ALA A 79 23.07 23.26 8.61
C ALA A 79 22.96 24.05 7.30
N ASP A 80 23.00 23.33 6.16
CA ASP A 80 22.94 23.89 4.81
C ASP A 80 21.58 23.67 4.12
N SER A 81 20.50 23.64 4.91
CA SER A 81 19.15 23.39 4.39
C SER A 81 18.78 24.39 3.28
N ALA A 82 18.47 23.87 2.10
CA ALA A 82 17.94 24.59 0.94
C ALA A 82 16.56 25.23 1.20
N ILE A 83 15.86 24.84 2.27
CA ILE A 83 14.62 25.47 2.73
C ILE A 83 14.97 26.63 3.68
N PRO A 84 14.68 27.90 3.33
CA PRO A 84 15.09 29.07 4.12
C PRO A 84 14.57 29.04 5.56
N ASN A 85 13.34 28.59 5.77
CA ASN A 85 12.69 28.45 7.08
C ASN A 85 12.50 26.98 7.48
N GLY A 86 13.37 26.10 6.97
CA GLY A 86 13.36 24.67 7.31
C GLY A 86 13.82 24.39 8.74
N PRO A 87 13.70 23.13 9.21
CA PRO A 87 14.24 22.75 10.51
C PRO A 87 15.76 22.99 10.56
N ARG A 88 16.27 23.21 11.79
CA ARG A 88 17.71 23.36 12.08
C ARG A 88 18.25 22.29 13.03
N SER A 89 17.39 21.35 13.42
CA SER A 89 17.72 20.20 14.27
C SER A 89 16.76 19.06 14.02
N TRP A 90 17.15 17.84 14.41
CA TRP A 90 16.28 16.67 14.39
C TRP A 90 15.01 16.86 15.21
N ASP A 91 15.13 17.45 16.40
CA ASP A 91 13.98 17.75 17.26
C ASP A 91 12.96 18.65 16.55
N THR A 92 13.44 19.68 15.85
CA THR A 92 12.57 20.59 15.09
C THR A 92 11.93 19.86 13.91
N ALA A 93 12.69 19.04 13.18
CA ALA A 93 12.19 18.26 12.05
C ALA A 93 11.10 17.26 12.48
N ILE A 94 11.32 16.55 13.59
CA ILE A 94 10.38 15.58 14.16
C ILE A 94 9.12 16.29 14.67
N ALA A 95 9.25 17.40 15.39
CA ALA A 95 8.12 18.19 15.88
C ALA A 95 7.26 18.74 14.73
N ASN A 96 7.90 19.27 13.69
CA ASN A 96 7.21 19.78 12.49
C ASN A 96 6.49 18.65 11.75
N ALA A 97 7.14 17.50 11.57
CA ALA A 97 6.53 16.35 10.91
C ALA A 97 5.31 15.82 11.67
N PHE A 98 5.39 15.77 13.01
CA PHE A 98 4.28 15.31 13.84
C PHE A 98 3.10 16.29 13.80
N THR A 99 3.36 17.60 13.89
CA THR A 99 2.34 18.63 13.75
C THR A 99 1.65 18.53 12.38
N ALA A 100 2.43 18.47 11.29
CA ALA A 100 1.90 18.35 9.93
C ALA A 100 1.07 17.06 9.72
N ALA A 101 1.43 15.97 10.39
CA ALA A 101 0.67 14.73 10.33
C ALA A 101 -0.67 14.82 11.06
N VAL A 102 -0.69 15.43 12.24
CA VAL A 102 -1.91 15.70 13.03
C VAL A 102 -2.85 16.63 12.26
N GLU A 103 -2.32 17.68 11.64
CA GLU A 103 -3.08 18.62 10.81
C GLU A 103 -3.71 17.91 9.61
N GLU A 104 -2.94 17.12 8.85
CA GLU A 104 -3.46 16.37 7.70
C GLU A 104 -4.55 15.37 8.11
N LEU A 105 -4.36 14.65 9.22
CA LEU A 105 -5.35 13.69 9.72
C LEU A 105 -6.63 14.41 10.20
N CYS A 106 -6.49 15.56 10.85
CA CYS A 106 -7.62 16.38 11.26
C CYS A 106 -8.40 16.93 10.05
N GLU A 107 -7.70 17.37 9.00
CA GLU A 107 -8.31 17.83 7.75
C GLU A 107 -9.08 16.70 7.06
N LYS A 108 -8.47 15.51 6.93
CA LYS A 108 -9.05 14.37 6.21
C LYS A 108 -10.16 13.65 6.98
N LEU A 109 -10.05 13.54 8.31
CA LEU A 109 -10.88 12.65 9.13
C LEU A 109 -11.63 13.37 10.26
N GLY A 110 -11.46 14.69 10.39
CA GLY A 110 -12.04 15.51 11.44
C GLY A 110 -11.24 15.49 12.75
N SER A 111 -11.66 16.29 13.72
CA SER A 111 -10.94 16.50 14.99
C SER A 111 -11.02 15.33 15.99
N ASN A 112 -11.93 14.37 15.77
CA ASN A 112 -12.06 13.21 16.66
C ASN A 112 -11.01 12.14 16.31
N ILE A 113 -9.94 12.07 17.10
CA ILE A 113 -8.82 11.12 16.93
C ILE A 113 -9.28 9.65 16.92
N THR A 114 -10.34 9.29 17.65
CA THR A 114 -10.86 7.91 17.63
C THR A 114 -11.39 7.49 16.26
N GLY A 115 -11.69 8.45 15.39
CA GLY A 115 -12.10 8.25 14.01
C GLY A 115 -10.94 8.04 13.02
N TRP A 116 -9.68 8.22 13.44
CA TRP A 116 -8.50 8.23 12.57
C TRP A 116 -8.01 6.85 12.15
N GLN A 117 -8.91 6.00 11.67
CA GLN A 117 -8.57 4.64 11.26
C GLN A 117 -7.73 4.63 9.98
N TYR A 118 -6.63 3.87 9.96
CA TYR A 118 -5.68 3.82 8.84
C TYR A 118 -6.34 3.51 7.48
N GLY A 119 -7.26 2.55 7.45
CA GLY A 119 -7.97 2.13 6.25
C GLY A 119 -8.93 3.19 5.68
N LYS A 120 -9.17 4.31 6.37
CA LYS A 120 -9.89 5.47 5.80
C LYS A 120 -9.00 6.35 4.94
N ILE A 121 -7.71 6.39 5.24
CA ILE A 121 -6.72 7.15 4.48
C ILE A 121 -5.85 6.26 3.60
N HIS A 122 -5.89 4.94 3.76
CA HIS A 122 -5.08 4.02 2.98
C HIS A 122 -5.98 2.96 2.36
N THR A 123 -6.21 3.08 1.05
CA THR A 123 -7.21 2.27 0.35
C THR A 123 -6.66 1.65 -0.93
N MET A 124 -7.24 0.50 -1.27
CA MET A 124 -6.92 -0.24 -2.48
C MET A 124 -8.13 -0.29 -3.41
N THR A 125 -7.91 0.04 -4.68
CA THR A 125 -8.91 -0.09 -5.74
C THR A 125 -8.34 -0.95 -6.85
N TYR A 126 -9.05 -2.00 -7.24
CA TYR A 126 -8.76 -2.76 -8.46
C TYR A 126 -9.26 -1.93 -9.64
N ASN A 127 -8.33 -1.24 -10.29
CA ASN A 127 -8.62 -0.37 -11.43
C ASN A 127 -8.54 -1.16 -12.74
N HIS A 128 -9.50 -0.96 -13.62
CA HIS A 128 -9.48 -1.47 -14.98
C HIS A 128 -9.10 -0.35 -15.95
N PRO A 129 -8.35 -0.62 -17.05
CA PRO A 129 -7.99 0.40 -18.03
C PRO A 129 -9.19 1.17 -18.59
N LEU A 130 -10.29 0.48 -18.92
CA LEU A 130 -11.54 1.13 -19.36
C LEU A 130 -12.23 1.92 -18.23
N GLY A 131 -11.96 1.58 -16.97
CA GLY A 131 -12.48 2.30 -15.80
C GLY A 131 -11.80 3.64 -15.55
N MET A 132 -10.83 4.06 -16.38
CA MET A 132 -10.28 5.42 -16.35
C MET A 132 -11.24 6.45 -16.96
N VAL A 133 -12.21 6.01 -17.78
CA VAL A 133 -13.18 6.88 -18.45
C VAL A 133 -14.48 6.90 -17.66
N LYS A 134 -14.94 8.08 -17.23
CA LYS A 134 -16.22 8.21 -16.53
C LYS A 134 -17.41 7.96 -17.48
N PRO A 135 -18.47 7.21 -17.08
CA PRO A 135 -18.72 6.58 -15.77
C PRO A 135 -18.35 5.07 -15.71
N LEU A 136 -17.46 4.59 -16.59
CA LEU A 136 -17.12 3.17 -16.70
C LEU A 136 -16.41 2.62 -15.45
N GLU A 137 -15.84 3.48 -14.59
CA GLU A 137 -15.28 3.08 -13.29
C GLU A 137 -16.28 2.30 -12.45
N LYS A 138 -17.58 2.65 -12.52
CA LYS A 138 -18.64 2.01 -11.74
C LYS A 138 -18.91 0.58 -12.19
N ILE A 139 -18.60 0.27 -13.45
CA ILE A 139 -18.82 -1.04 -14.05
C ILE A 139 -17.60 -1.92 -13.81
N PHE A 140 -16.40 -1.38 -14.11
CA PHE A 140 -15.19 -2.19 -14.17
C PHE A 140 -14.36 -2.18 -12.88
N ASN A 141 -14.29 -1.07 -12.16
CA ASN A 141 -13.42 -0.99 -10.98
C ASN A 141 -14.07 -1.67 -9.77
N ARG A 142 -13.26 -2.14 -8.83
CA ARG A 142 -13.73 -2.68 -7.55
C ARG A 142 -12.99 -2.00 -6.40
N GLY A 143 -13.75 -1.48 -5.45
CA GLY A 143 -13.25 -0.69 -4.33
C GLY A 143 -13.76 0.75 -4.36
N PRO A 144 -13.16 1.67 -3.59
CA PRO A 144 -12.00 1.43 -2.72
C PRO A 144 -12.30 0.49 -1.54
N TYR A 145 -11.30 -0.30 -1.14
CA TYR A 145 -11.34 -1.14 0.06
C TYR A 145 -10.35 -0.61 1.10
N PRO A 146 -10.73 -0.52 2.38
CA PRO A 146 -9.81 -0.20 3.47
C PRO A 146 -8.64 -1.17 3.49
N SER A 147 -7.43 -0.64 3.55
CA SER A 147 -6.20 -1.41 3.47
C SER A 147 -5.33 -1.15 4.70
N GLY A 148 -4.73 -2.23 5.22
CA GLY A 148 -3.67 -2.16 6.22
C GLY A 148 -2.31 -2.39 5.57
N GLY A 149 -1.25 -2.55 6.36
CA GLY A 149 0.09 -2.82 5.85
C GLY A 149 0.74 -1.61 5.15
N ASP A 150 1.99 -1.81 4.79
CA ASP A 150 2.82 -0.94 3.95
C ASP A 150 3.83 -1.80 3.17
N ILE A 151 4.86 -1.19 2.60
CA ILE A 151 5.94 -1.90 1.89
C ILE A 151 6.84 -2.75 2.81
N ASP A 152 6.91 -2.42 4.10
CA ASP A 152 7.81 -3.04 5.08
C ASP A 152 7.11 -4.18 5.86
N THR A 153 5.78 -4.29 5.74
CA THR A 153 5.00 -5.40 6.33
C THR A 153 4.93 -6.65 5.46
N VAL A 154 4.82 -7.83 6.08
CA VAL A 154 4.66 -9.13 5.39
C VAL A 154 3.40 -9.18 4.51
N ASN A 155 2.26 -8.70 5.02
CA ASN A 155 1.05 -8.55 4.21
C ASN A 155 1.10 -7.23 3.44
N MET A 156 2.06 -7.13 2.52
CA MET A 156 2.49 -5.90 1.88
C MET A 156 1.38 -5.25 1.06
N ARG A 157 1.19 -3.93 1.29
CA ARG A 157 0.35 -3.03 0.49
C ARG A 157 1.07 -1.69 0.38
N ALA A 158 1.91 -1.53 -0.64
CA ALA A 158 2.72 -0.33 -0.77
C ALA A 158 1.95 0.82 -1.41
N SER A 159 2.17 2.02 -0.88
CA SER A 159 1.85 3.30 -1.52
C SER A 159 3.14 4.05 -1.87
N THR A 160 3.02 5.16 -2.57
CA THR A 160 4.17 6.04 -2.86
C THR A 160 4.18 7.22 -1.90
N HIS A 161 5.33 7.85 -1.72
CA HIS A 161 5.43 9.05 -0.87
C HIS A 161 4.46 10.16 -1.29
N HIS A 162 4.31 10.42 -2.60
CA HIS A 162 3.47 11.49 -3.13
C HIS A 162 1.96 11.15 -3.21
N GLN A 163 1.60 9.87 -3.05
CA GLN A 163 0.22 9.38 -2.98
C GLN A 163 0.12 8.32 -1.88
N PRO A 164 0.31 8.71 -0.60
CA PRO A 164 0.36 7.76 0.52
C PRO A 164 -0.98 7.05 0.74
N GLU A 165 -2.08 7.66 0.28
CA GLU A 165 -3.44 7.15 0.43
C GLU A 165 -3.80 6.02 -0.52
N ARG A 166 -3.05 5.88 -1.61
CA ARG A 166 -3.34 4.96 -2.70
C ARG A 166 -2.39 3.78 -2.66
N VAL A 167 -2.93 2.59 -2.39
CA VAL A 167 -2.20 1.34 -2.58
C VAL A 167 -1.96 1.11 -4.07
N ILE A 168 -0.70 0.89 -4.43
CA ILE A 168 -0.26 0.68 -5.82
C ILE A 168 0.40 -0.68 -6.04
N VAL A 169 0.92 -1.32 -4.99
CA VAL A 169 1.54 -2.65 -5.10
C VAL A 169 1.00 -3.55 -4.00
N VAL A 170 0.61 -4.76 -4.39
CA VAL A 170 0.10 -5.82 -3.52
C VAL A 170 0.53 -7.19 -4.05
N PRO A 171 0.55 -8.26 -3.22
CA PRO A 171 0.76 -9.62 -3.73
C PRO A 171 -0.42 -10.04 -4.61
N SER A 172 -0.13 -10.31 -5.89
CA SER A 172 -1.13 -10.83 -6.83
C SER A 172 -1.57 -12.26 -6.48
N TYR A 173 -0.69 -13.02 -5.81
CA TYR A 173 -0.87 -14.43 -5.51
C TYR A 173 -0.22 -14.80 -4.17
N ARG A 174 -0.81 -15.74 -3.45
CA ARG A 174 -0.29 -16.37 -2.23
C ARG A 174 -0.45 -17.88 -2.35
N GLN A 175 0.51 -18.64 -1.85
CA GLN A 175 0.44 -20.10 -1.82
C GLN A 175 1.12 -20.68 -0.59
N ILE A 176 0.64 -21.85 -0.17
CA ILE A 176 1.25 -22.72 0.83
C ILE A 176 1.32 -24.11 0.19
N VAL A 177 2.53 -24.62 -0.01
CA VAL A 177 2.74 -25.93 -0.64
C VAL A 177 3.15 -26.93 0.45
N ASN A 178 2.31 -27.93 0.66
CA ASN A 178 2.65 -29.04 1.54
C ASN A 178 3.31 -30.16 0.72
N LEU A 179 4.64 -30.26 0.80
CA LEU A 179 5.41 -31.24 0.04
C LEU A 179 5.23 -32.69 0.51
N ALA A 180 4.74 -32.90 1.74
CA ALA A 180 4.42 -34.24 2.25
C ALA A 180 3.03 -34.71 1.81
N ASP A 181 2.10 -33.77 1.59
CA ASP A 181 0.76 -34.05 1.06
C ASP A 181 0.27 -32.88 0.19
N MET A 182 0.43 -33.03 -1.13
CA MET A 182 0.07 -31.99 -2.09
C MET A 182 -1.42 -31.61 -2.02
N LYS A 183 -2.30 -32.51 -1.57
CA LYS A 183 -3.75 -32.26 -1.43
C LYS A 183 -4.08 -31.23 -0.36
N ALA A 184 -3.19 -31.06 0.62
CA ALA A 184 -3.30 -30.10 1.71
C ALA A 184 -2.70 -28.73 1.34
N SER A 185 -2.28 -28.52 0.09
CA SER A 185 -1.78 -27.23 -0.38
C SER A 185 -2.91 -26.22 -0.55
N LEU A 186 -2.57 -24.95 -0.33
CA LEU A 186 -3.52 -23.83 -0.37
C LEU A 186 -3.00 -22.75 -1.31
N SER A 187 -3.91 -22.00 -1.91
CA SER A 187 -3.59 -20.84 -2.73
C SER A 187 -4.65 -19.75 -2.59
N GLY A 188 -4.31 -18.54 -3.00
CA GLY A 188 -5.24 -17.42 -3.01
C GLY A 188 -4.74 -16.30 -3.91
N HIS A 189 -5.66 -15.68 -4.62
CA HIS A 189 -5.37 -14.54 -5.49
C HIS A 189 -6.56 -13.59 -5.51
N ALA A 190 -6.41 -12.45 -6.18
CA ALA A 190 -7.48 -11.48 -6.38
C ALA A 190 -7.28 -10.79 -7.73
N PRO A 191 -8.31 -10.14 -8.31
CA PRO A 191 -9.67 -9.95 -7.77
C PRO A 191 -10.60 -11.19 -7.92
N GLY A 192 -10.31 -12.06 -8.89
CA GLY A 192 -11.04 -13.28 -9.19
C GLY A 192 -10.45 -13.93 -10.43
N GLN A 193 -10.87 -15.14 -10.75
CA GLN A 193 -10.27 -15.94 -11.83
C GLN A 193 -10.64 -15.43 -13.24
N SER A 194 -11.71 -14.65 -13.38
CA SER A 194 -12.21 -14.19 -14.68
C SER A 194 -11.93 -12.72 -14.94
N GLY A 195 -11.45 -12.38 -16.14
CA GLY A 195 -11.35 -10.98 -16.61
C GLY A 195 -12.65 -10.42 -17.20
N GLN A 196 -13.71 -11.23 -17.31
CA GLN A 196 -14.99 -10.81 -17.90
C GLN A 196 -15.85 -10.14 -16.83
N VAL A 197 -16.20 -8.86 -17.01
CA VAL A 197 -16.90 -8.06 -15.97
C VAL A 197 -18.25 -8.62 -15.52
N ALA A 198 -18.94 -9.35 -16.42
CA ALA A 198 -20.22 -9.98 -16.14
C ALA A 198 -20.08 -11.37 -15.49
N SER A 199 -18.86 -11.90 -15.37
CA SER A 199 -18.61 -13.19 -14.73
C SER A 199 -18.80 -13.10 -13.22
N LYS A 200 -19.41 -14.13 -12.62
CA LYS A 200 -19.45 -14.28 -11.15
C LYS A 200 -18.05 -14.34 -10.52
N HIS A 201 -17.05 -14.77 -11.29
CA HIS A 201 -15.64 -14.88 -10.88
C HIS A 201 -14.79 -13.65 -11.21
N TYR A 202 -15.41 -12.50 -11.50
CA TYR A 202 -14.66 -11.27 -11.79
C TYR A 202 -13.99 -10.67 -10.54
N ALA A 203 -14.63 -10.85 -9.39
CA ALA A 203 -14.30 -10.13 -8.16
C ALA A 203 -14.62 -10.91 -6.88
N ASP A 204 -14.95 -12.19 -6.99
CA ASP A 204 -15.39 -13.05 -5.89
C ASP A 204 -14.28 -13.33 -4.87
N PHE A 205 -13.00 -13.29 -5.30
CA PHE A 205 -11.87 -13.50 -4.40
C PHE A 205 -11.39 -12.24 -3.67
N ILE A 206 -11.93 -11.05 -3.96
CA ILE A 206 -11.50 -9.82 -3.29
C ILE A 206 -11.67 -9.91 -1.77
N LYS A 207 -12.86 -10.32 -1.29
CA LYS A 207 -13.16 -10.39 0.15
C LYS A 207 -12.26 -11.39 0.90
N PRO A 208 -12.11 -12.67 0.47
CA PRO A 208 -11.20 -13.59 1.14
C PRO A 208 -9.75 -13.13 1.05
N TRP A 209 -9.30 -12.59 -0.08
CA TRP A 209 -7.94 -12.08 -0.23
C TRP A 209 -7.62 -10.92 0.73
N LEU A 210 -8.57 -10.01 0.96
CA LEU A 210 -8.41 -8.90 1.92
C LEU A 210 -8.18 -9.41 3.35
N LYS A 211 -8.79 -10.56 3.68
CA LYS A 211 -8.68 -11.26 4.97
C LYS A 211 -7.52 -12.27 5.04
N VAL A 212 -6.73 -12.40 3.98
CA VAL A 212 -5.63 -13.39 3.88
C VAL A 212 -6.16 -14.83 3.99
N GLU A 213 -7.40 -15.05 3.54
CA GLU A 213 -7.99 -16.39 3.42
C GLU A 213 -7.49 -17.07 2.13
N HIS A 214 -7.41 -18.40 2.16
CA HIS A 214 -6.95 -19.22 1.04
C HIS A 214 -8.02 -20.24 0.67
N HIS A 215 -7.97 -20.74 -0.57
CA HIS A 215 -8.74 -21.88 -1.04
C HIS A 215 -7.83 -23.08 -1.31
N PRO A 216 -8.36 -24.32 -1.32
CA PRO A 216 -7.60 -25.50 -1.69
C PRO A 216 -6.93 -25.36 -3.07
N MET A 217 -5.68 -25.82 -3.18
CA MET A 217 -4.98 -25.99 -4.44
C MET A 217 -5.14 -27.43 -4.90
N LEU A 218 -6.24 -27.71 -5.61
CA LEU A 218 -6.60 -29.07 -6.04
C LEU A 218 -5.52 -29.64 -6.96
N PHE A 219 -4.95 -30.79 -6.58
CA PHE A 219 -3.80 -31.39 -7.27
C PHE A 219 -4.16 -32.71 -7.98
N GLU A 220 -4.84 -33.62 -7.28
CA GLU A 220 -5.25 -34.89 -7.86
C GLU A 220 -6.44 -34.71 -8.81
N ARG A 221 -6.46 -35.48 -9.90
CA ARG A 221 -7.55 -35.44 -10.89
C ARG A 221 -8.93 -35.65 -10.25
N SER A 222 -9.05 -36.62 -9.35
CA SER A 222 -10.30 -36.92 -8.65
C SER A 222 -10.83 -35.72 -7.86
N MET A 223 -9.95 -34.96 -7.21
CA MET A 223 -10.32 -33.73 -6.50
C MET A 223 -10.80 -32.65 -7.46
N ILE A 224 -10.11 -32.48 -8.59
CA ILE A 224 -10.47 -31.49 -9.62
C ILE A 224 -11.84 -31.84 -10.21
N GLU A 225 -12.06 -33.09 -10.59
CA GLU A 225 -13.34 -33.55 -11.16
C GLU A 225 -14.50 -33.40 -10.18
N ALA A 226 -14.28 -33.72 -8.90
CA ALA A 226 -15.31 -33.59 -7.86
C ALA A 226 -15.69 -32.13 -7.52
N ASN A 227 -14.81 -31.17 -7.78
CA ASN A 227 -15.03 -29.74 -7.50
C ASN A 227 -15.19 -28.89 -8.78
N ALA A 228 -15.34 -29.53 -9.94
CA ALA A 228 -15.46 -28.82 -11.20
C ALA A 228 -16.79 -28.07 -11.29
N GLU A 229 -16.74 -26.75 -11.52
CA GLU A 229 -17.94 -25.97 -11.83
C GLU A 229 -18.45 -26.17 -13.27
N GLY A 230 -17.58 -26.63 -14.17
CA GLY A 230 -17.91 -26.91 -15.57
C GLY A 230 -16.77 -27.64 -16.29
N ALA A 231 -17.10 -28.30 -17.40
CA ALA A 231 -16.15 -29.03 -18.23
C ALA A 231 -16.33 -28.68 -19.72
N LEU A 232 -15.22 -28.44 -20.42
CA LEU A 232 -15.20 -28.18 -21.86
C LEU A 232 -14.30 -29.22 -22.54
N ARG A 233 -14.85 -29.94 -23.52
CA ARG A 233 -14.07 -30.85 -24.37
C ARG A 233 -13.74 -30.15 -25.68
N LEU A 234 -12.45 -29.96 -25.94
CA LEU A 234 -11.95 -29.47 -27.22
C LEU A 234 -11.54 -30.66 -28.08
N SER A 235 -12.18 -30.81 -29.23
CA SER A 235 -11.81 -31.81 -30.24
C SER A 235 -11.15 -31.09 -31.42
N PRO A 236 -10.00 -31.56 -31.93
CA PRO A 236 -9.45 -31.07 -33.18
C PRO A 236 -10.49 -31.18 -34.31
N ARG A 237 -10.46 -30.23 -35.24
CA ARG A 237 -11.20 -30.33 -36.50
C ARG A 237 -10.41 -31.13 -37.52
#